data_AF-F6LI65-F1
#
_entry.id   AF-F6LI65-F1
#
_cell.length_a   1.000
_cell.length_b   1.000
_cell.length_c   1.000
_cell.angle_alpha   90.00
_cell.angle_beta   90.00
_cell.angle_gamma   90.00
#
_symmetry.space_group_name_H-M   'P 1'
#
loop_
_entity.id
_entity.type
_entity.pdbx_description
1 polymer ?
#
loop_
_entity_poly.entity_id
_entity_poly.type
_entity_poly.pdbx_seq_one_letter_code
_entity_poly.pdbx_strand_id
1 'polypeptide(L)'
;PESADWYNSSFLILWGSNVPQTRTPDAHFYTEVRYRGAKSVVVSPDYSEAAKFSDIWLHPKQGTDAALAMAMGHVILREFHLDRQAEYFEDYCRRYTDMPMLVRLVEKDGRYVPDRLLRASDFRGKLGEKNNPEWKTVAIDRKSGKIVAPAGSVGFRWGEKGKWNLESKDGRGEDVELEMSLILDADRDTVANVAFPYFGNREHDHFAGTEHDSVLERAVPAKKVKLASGEALVATVFDLFVANYGLDRGLGDNSCAKSYDDDAPYTPAWAEKITGVPRDHIVTVAREFALNAEKTNGRSMVILGAGLNHWYQHGHELPGDHQ
;
A
#
# COMPACT_ATOMS: atom_id res chain seq x y z
N PRO A 1 3.17 25.16 -11.03
CA PRO A 1 1.99 25.12 -10.14
C PRO A 1 1.40 23.70 -10.14
N GLU A 2 0.93 23.20 -9.00
CA GLU A 2 0.31 21.87 -8.87
C GLU A 2 -0.81 21.65 -9.92
N SER A 3 -1.66 22.67 -10.11
CA SER A 3 -2.83 22.63 -11.01
C SER A 3 -2.48 22.52 -12.49
N ALA A 4 -1.37 23.12 -12.93
CA ALA A 4 -0.91 22.99 -14.31
C ALA A 4 -0.50 21.54 -14.63
N ASP A 5 -0.07 20.77 -13.64
CA ASP A 5 0.32 19.36 -13.83
C ASP A 5 -0.88 18.43 -13.98
N TRP A 6 -2.09 18.86 -13.58
CA TRP A 6 -3.33 18.12 -13.88
C TRP A 6 -3.50 17.91 -15.38
N TYR A 7 -3.03 18.87 -16.19
CA TYR A 7 -3.08 18.78 -17.65
C TYR A 7 -2.16 17.70 -18.25
N ASN A 8 -1.18 17.22 -17.48
CA ASN A 8 -0.28 16.14 -17.88
C ASN A 8 -0.86 14.74 -17.58
N SER A 9 -1.87 14.66 -16.71
CA SER A 9 -2.57 13.42 -16.39
C SER A 9 -3.48 12.98 -17.54
N SER A 10 -3.68 11.66 -17.65
CA SER A 10 -4.65 11.05 -18.56
C SER A 10 -5.77 10.30 -17.83
N PHE A 11 -5.72 10.23 -16.49
CA PHE A 11 -6.78 9.69 -15.65
C PHE A 11 -6.80 10.41 -14.31
N LEU A 12 -7.92 11.08 -13.99
CA LEU A 12 -8.07 11.91 -12.80
C LEU A 12 -9.18 11.38 -11.91
N ILE A 13 -8.88 11.16 -10.63
CA ILE A 13 -9.89 10.92 -9.58
C ILE A 13 -9.95 12.16 -8.70
N LEU A 14 -11.10 12.83 -8.66
CA LEU A 14 -11.38 13.91 -7.72
C LEU A 14 -12.10 13.29 -6.53
N TRP A 15 -11.44 13.17 -5.39
CA TRP A 15 -11.95 12.42 -4.25
C TRP A 15 -12.12 13.33 -3.04
N GLY A 16 -13.37 13.59 -2.66
CA GLY A 16 -13.72 14.56 -1.61
C GLY A 16 -13.23 15.98 -1.89
N SER A 17 -13.04 16.32 -3.18
CA SER A 17 -12.54 17.61 -3.64
C SER A 17 -13.50 18.24 -4.65
N ASN A 18 -14.18 19.32 -4.25
CA ASN A 18 -15.11 20.04 -5.12
C ASN A 18 -14.38 21.15 -5.90
N VAL A 19 -13.49 20.76 -6.81
CA VAL A 19 -12.57 21.64 -7.55
C VAL A 19 -13.23 22.89 -8.14
N PRO A 20 -14.40 22.84 -8.82
CA PRO A 20 -15.04 24.04 -9.37
C PRO A 20 -15.38 25.10 -8.31
N GLN A 21 -15.76 24.67 -7.11
CA GLN A 21 -16.19 25.55 -6.02
C GLN A 21 -15.01 26.00 -5.13
N THR A 22 -14.08 25.08 -4.81
CA THR A 22 -13.02 25.33 -3.81
C THR A 22 -11.66 25.65 -4.40
N ARG A 23 -11.48 25.44 -5.71
CA ARG A 23 -10.27 25.78 -6.48
C ARG A 23 -10.66 26.43 -7.82
N THR A 24 -11.66 27.33 -7.79
CA THR A 24 -12.23 27.98 -8.99
C THR A 24 -11.17 28.54 -9.97
N PRO A 25 -10.09 29.22 -9.52
CA PRO A 25 -9.08 29.73 -10.45
C PRO A 25 -8.33 28.64 -11.21
N ASP A 26 -8.23 27.42 -10.67
CA ASP A 26 -7.52 26.29 -11.26
C ASP A 26 -8.45 25.31 -11.98
N ALA A 27 -9.77 25.43 -11.81
CA ALA A 27 -10.75 24.48 -12.31
C ALA A 27 -10.71 24.32 -13.84
N HIS A 28 -10.25 25.34 -14.57
CA HIS A 28 -10.10 25.27 -16.02
C HIS A 28 -9.14 24.14 -16.44
N PHE A 29 -8.02 23.93 -15.72
CA PHE A 29 -7.08 22.85 -16.03
C PHE A 29 -7.74 21.46 -15.98
N TYR A 30 -8.62 21.24 -15.00
CA TYR A 30 -9.39 20.01 -14.88
C TYR A 30 -10.42 19.86 -16.00
N THR A 31 -11.12 20.93 -16.39
CA THR A 31 -12.09 20.83 -17.49
C THR A 31 -11.42 20.69 -18.85
N GLU A 32 -10.29 21.37 -19.07
CA GLU A 32 -9.58 21.41 -20.35
C GLU A 32 -8.83 20.11 -20.65
N VAL A 33 -8.26 19.44 -19.64
CA VAL A 33 -7.56 18.16 -19.83
C VAL A 33 -8.50 17.05 -20.31
N ARG A 34 -9.80 17.14 -20.01
CA ARG A 34 -10.81 16.22 -20.54
C ARG A 34 -10.92 16.33 -22.07
N TYR A 35 -10.75 17.51 -22.66
CA TYR A 35 -10.70 17.67 -24.12
C TYR A 35 -9.46 17.02 -24.75
N ARG A 36 -8.41 16.76 -23.95
CA ARG A 36 -7.23 15.98 -24.35
C ARG A 36 -7.48 14.46 -24.25
N GLY A 37 -8.66 14.04 -23.82
CA GLY A 37 -9.04 12.63 -23.66
C GLY A 37 -8.74 12.06 -22.28
N ALA A 38 -8.39 12.88 -21.28
CA ALA A 38 -8.26 12.38 -19.92
C ALA A 38 -9.61 11.98 -19.34
N LYS A 39 -9.68 10.78 -18.79
CA LYS A 39 -10.89 10.29 -18.10
C LYS A 39 -10.96 10.87 -16.69
N SER A 40 -12.16 11.22 -16.26
CA SER A 40 -12.43 11.76 -14.94
C SER A 40 -13.42 10.93 -14.14
N VAL A 41 -13.04 10.61 -12.91
CA VAL A 41 -13.91 10.02 -11.89
C VAL A 41 -14.05 11.02 -10.74
N VAL A 42 -15.26 11.22 -10.26
CA VAL A 42 -15.52 11.99 -9.03
C VAL A 42 -16.04 11.05 -7.97
N VAL A 43 -15.45 11.11 -6.78
CA VAL A 43 -15.89 10.37 -5.59
C VAL A 43 -16.38 11.37 -4.56
N SER A 44 -17.70 11.40 -4.38
CA SER A 44 -18.40 12.33 -3.47
C SER A 44 -19.74 11.71 -3.05
N PRO A 45 -20.13 11.74 -1.76
CA PRO A 45 -21.41 11.21 -1.28
C PRO A 45 -22.62 11.92 -1.90
N ASP A 46 -22.48 13.20 -2.21
CA ASP A 46 -23.47 14.07 -2.85
C ASP A 46 -23.13 14.36 -4.32
N TYR A 47 -24.13 14.81 -5.08
CA TYR A 47 -23.93 15.24 -6.46
C TYR A 47 -23.31 16.65 -6.51
N SER A 48 -22.02 16.73 -6.23
CA SER A 48 -21.25 17.98 -6.13
C SER A 48 -21.07 18.68 -7.49
N GLU A 49 -20.60 19.94 -7.48
CA GLU A 49 -20.33 20.68 -8.72
C GLU A 49 -19.28 19.96 -9.60
N ALA A 50 -18.28 19.33 -8.98
CA ALA A 50 -17.32 18.48 -9.68
C ALA A 50 -17.98 17.28 -10.37
N ALA A 51 -18.95 16.62 -9.72
CA ALA A 51 -19.62 15.43 -10.25
C ALA A 51 -20.29 15.68 -11.60
N LYS A 52 -20.82 16.89 -11.81
CA LYS A 52 -21.40 17.34 -13.10
C LYS A 52 -20.45 17.19 -14.29
N PHE A 53 -19.15 17.29 -14.06
CA PHE A 53 -18.12 17.23 -15.10
C PHE A 53 -17.42 15.87 -15.18
N SER A 54 -17.77 14.91 -14.33
CA SER A 54 -17.14 13.59 -14.32
C SER A 54 -17.69 12.67 -15.42
N ASP A 55 -16.88 11.69 -15.83
CA ASP A 55 -17.34 10.59 -16.68
C ASP A 55 -17.96 9.46 -15.83
N ILE A 56 -17.50 9.30 -14.58
CA ILE A 56 -18.05 8.38 -13.58
C ILE A 56 -18.17 9.13 -12.25
N TRP A 57 -19.34 9.02 -11.61
CA TRP A 57 -19.57 9.48 -10.24
C TRP A 57 -19.72 8.26 -9.31
N LEU A 58 -18.83 8.14 -8.34
CA LEU A 58 -18.95 7.18 -7.23
C LEU A 58 -19.46 7.91 -5.99
N HIS A 59 -20.49 7.36 -5.35
CA HIS A 59 -21.17 8.00 -4.22
C HIS A 59 -21.12 7.15 -2.93
N PRO A 60 -19.93 6.93 -2.35
CA PRO A 60 -19.83 6.17 -1.12
C PRO A 60 -20.54 6.89 0.03
N LYS A 61 -21.00 6.13 1.02
CA LYS A 61 -21.37 6.68 2.33
C LYS A 61 -20.20 7.52 2.86
N GLN A 62 -20.47 8.77 3.24
CA GLN A 62 -19.43 9.71 3.64
C GLN A 62 -18.58 9.17 4.80
N GLY A 63 -17.25 9.19 4.69
CA GLY A 63 -16.36 8.67 5.73
C GLY A 63 -16.05 7.17 5.60
N THR A 64 -16.62 6.48 4.60
CA THR A 64 -16.29 5.09 4.26
C THR A 64 -15.29 4.97 3.11
N ASP A 65 -14.71 6.10 2.68
CA ASP A 65 -13.81 6.21 1.53
C ASP A 65 -12.58 5.29 1.63
N ALA A 66 -12.08 5.04 2.84
CA ALA A 66 -10.99 4.10 3.06
C ALA A 66 -11.36 2.66 2.65
N ALA A 67 -12.61 2.23 2.86
CA ALA A 67 -13.07 0.92 2.41
C ALA A 67 -13.10 0.83 0.87
N LEU A 68 -13.54 1.89 0.20
CA LEU A 68 -13.49 1.99 -1.26
C LEU A 68 -12.04 1.95 -1.76
N ALA A 69 -11.12 2.70 -1.15
CA ALA A 69 -9.71 2.71 -1.52
C ALA A 69 -9.04 1.34 -1.32
N MET A 70 -9.34 0.65 -0.21
CA MET A 70 -8.84 -0.71 0.05
C MET A 70 -9.35 -1.71 -0.99
N ALA A 71 -10.61 -1.64 -1.41
CA ALA A 71 -11.11 -2.51 -2.48
C ALA A 71 -10.52 -2.20 -3.85
N MET A 72 -10.28 -0.92 -4.16
CA MET A 72 -9.53 -0.56 -5.37
C MET A 72 -8.10 -1.09 -5.33
N GLY A 73 -7.40 -0.94 -4.20
CA GLY A 73 -6.06 -1.48 -4.00
C GLY A 73 -5.99 -3.00 -4.12
N HIS A 74 -7.01 -3.73 -3.63
CA HIS A 74 -7.12 -5.18 -3.79
C HIS A 74 -7.11 -5.60 -5.26
N VAL A 75 -7.93 -4.94 -6.10
CA VAL A 75 -7.99 -5.20 -7.54
C VAL A 75 -6.65 -4.90 -8.22
N ILE A 76 -6.03 -3.76 -7.87
CA ILE A 76 -4.75 -3.35 -8.46
C ILE A 76 -3.63 -4.33 -8.10
N LEU A 77 -3.52 -4.72 -6.83
CA LEU A 77 -2.54 -5.70 -6.37
C LEU A 77 -2.75 -7.06 -7.04
N ARG A 78 -3.99 -7.55 -7.09
CA ARG A 78 -4.34 -8.81 -7.77
C ARG A 78 -3.87 -8.80 -9.23
N GLU A 79 -4.35 -7.83 -10.01
CA GLU A 79 -4.18 -7.88 -11.47
C GLU A 79 -2.80 -7.43 -11.94
N PHE A 80 -2.18 -6.47 -11.25
CA PHE A 80 -0.97 -5.80 -11.72
C PHE A 80 0.29 -6.17 -10.93
N HIS A 81 0.19 -6.72 -9.72
CA HIS A 81 1.36 -7.12 -8.90
C HIS A 81 1.45 -8.62 -8.64
N LEU A 82 0.36 -9.36 -8.76
CA LEU A 82 0.36 -10.82 -8.56
C LEU A 82 0.21 -11.56 -9.87
N ASP A 83 -0.89 -11.35 -10.59
CA ASP A 83 -1.23 -12.18 -11.74
C ASP A 83 -0.33 -11.90 -12.95
N ARG A 84 -0.01 -10.62 -13.21
CA ARG A 84 0.79 -10.22 -14.38
C ARG A 84 2.12 -9.55 -14.07
N GLN A 85 2.28 -8.92 -12.91
CA GLN A 85 3.49 -8.16 -12.53
C GLN A 85 3.90 -7.10 -13.57
N ALA A 86 3.21 -5.97 -13.58
CA ALA A 86 3.51 -4.85 -14.48
C ALA A 86 4.90 -4.27 -14.19
N GLU A 87 5.78 -4.30 -15.20
CA GLU A 87 7.21 -3.94 -15.06
C GLU A 87 7.43 -2.56 -14.42
N TYR A 88 6.68 -1.55 -14.87
CA TYR A 88 6.77 -0.19 -14.31
C TYR A 88 6.42 -0.16 -12.81
N PHE A 89 5.40 -0.90 -12.38
CA PHE A 89 4.97 -0.92 -10.98
C PHE A 89 5.93 -1.70 -10.09
N GLU A 90 6.39 -2.86 -10.56
CA GLU A 90 7.38 -3.66 -9.83
C GLU A 90 8.69 -2.88 -9.62
N ASP A 91 9.21 -2.26 -10.68
CA ASP A 91 10.43 -1.46 -10.58
C ASP A 91 10.24 -0.23 -9.69
N TYR A 92 9.11 0.48 -9.83
CA TYR A 92 8.79 1.63 -8.99
C TYR A 92 8.71 1.25 -7.51
N CYS A 93 7.94 0.22 -7.19
CA CYS A 93 7.73 -0.21 -5.80
C CYS A 93 9.05 -0.70 -5.18
N ARG A 94 9.84 -1.47 -5.92
CA ARG A 94 11.15 -1.95 -5.46
C ARG A 94 12.13 -0.83 -5.13
N ARG A 95 12.14 0.26 -5.90
CA ARG A 95 13.14 1.34 -5.74
C ARG A 95 12.68 2.49 -4.85
N TYR A 96 11.38 2.75 -4.79
CA TYR A 96 10.85 3.97 -4.19
C TYR A 96 9.91 3.75 -3.00
N THR A 97 9.73 2.49 -2.57
CA THR A 97 8.97 2.16 -1.37
C THR A 97 9.79 1.31 -0.41
N ASP A 98 9.27 1.08 0.78
CA ASP A 98 9.81 0.16 1.76
C ASP A 98 9.33 -1.29 1.57
N MET A 99 8.58 -1.59 0.50
CA MET A 99 8.07 -2.94 0.19
C MET A 99 9.14 -4.06 0.26
N PRO A 100 10.39 -3.89 -0.21
CA PRO A 100 11.44 -4.91 -0.08
C PRO A 100 12.02 -5.08 1.33
N MET A 101 11.73 -4.16 2.26
CA MET A 101 12.38 -4.15 3.58
C MET A 101 11.87 -5.29 4.45
N LEU A 102 12.75 -5.84 5.28
CA LEU A 102 12.43 -6.97 6.16
C LEU A 102 11.79 -6.49 7.46
N VAL A 103 10.65 -7.08 7.80
CA VAL A 103 9.95 -6.92 9.08
C VAL A 103 10.17 -8.16 9.93
N ARG A 104 10.51 -7.95 11.21
CA ARG A 104 10.59 -9.04 12.18
C ARG A 104 9.18 -9.48 12.58
N LEU A 105 8.97 -10.80 12.58
CA LEU A 105 7.79 -11.44 13.13
C LEU A 105 8.10 -11.96 14.53
N VAL A 106 7.20 -11.70 15.48
CA VAL A 106 7.30 -12.20 16.86
C VAL A 106 6.07 -13.01 17.20
N GLU A 107 6.25 -14.07 17.97
CA GLU A 107 5.16 -14.90 18.45
C GLU A 107 4.47 -14.21 19.63
N LYS A 108 3.14 -14.13 19.57
CA LYS A 108 2.27 -13.62 20.61
C LYS A 108 0.99 -14.44 20.63
N ASP A 109 0.68 -15.04 21.77
CA ASP A 109 -0.55 -15.82 21.98
C ASP A 109 -0.78 -16.91 20.91
N GLY A 110 0.29 -17.60 20.49
CA GLY A 110 0.25 -18.68 19.49
C GLY A 110 0.13 -18.22 18.03
N ARG A 111 0.27 -16.92 17.76
CA ARG A 111 0.23 -16.31 16.41
C ARG A 111 1.47 -15.46 16.17
N TYR A 112 1.82 -15.20 14.92
CA TYR A 112 2.83 -14.20 14.61
C TYR A 112 2.20 -12.81 14.47
N VAL A 113 2.90 -11.78 14.95
CA VAL A 113 2.56 -10.38 14.69
C VAL A 113 3.78 -9.65 14.10
N PRO A 114 3.57 -8.70 13.18
CA PRO A 114 4.64 -7.80 12.75
C PRO A 114 5.08 -6.92 13.92
N ASP A 115 6.39 -6.90 14.23
CA ASP A 115 6.96 -6.09 15.32
C ASP A 115 7.54 -4.79 14.78
N ARG A 116 8.73 -4.87 14.17
CA ARG A 116 9.43 -3.73 13.59
C ARG A 116 10.25 -4.12 12.38
N LEU A 117 10.57 -3.14 11.55
CA LEU A 117 11.61 -3.29 10.53
C LEU A 117 12.93 -3.72 11.16
N LEU A 118 13.59 -4.71 10.55
CA LEU A 118 14.94 -5.08 10.89
C LEU A 118 15.91 -3.94 10.55
N ARG A 119 16.95 -3.84 11.37
CA ARG A 119 17.97 -2.81 11.29
C ARG A 119 19.34 -3.46 11.08
N ALA A 120 20.27 -2.75 10.46
CA ALA A 120 21.64 -3.24 10.28
C ALA A 120 22.27 -3.63 11.64
N SER A 121 21.95 -2.90 12.72
CA SER A 121 22.39 -3.20 14.09
C SER A 121 21.95 -4.56 14.64
N ASP A 122 20.90 -5.17 14.08
CA ASP A 122 20.40 -6.46 14.54
C ASP A 122 21.35 -7.61 14.14
N PHE A 123 22.23 -7.39 13.17
CA PHE A 123 23.16 -8.40 12.66
C PHE A 123 24.52 -8.33 13.35
N ARG A 124 25.20 -9.49 13.47
CA ARG A 124 26.60 -9.52 13.88
C ARG A 124 27.46 -8.72 12.90
N GLY A 125 28.35 -7.88 13.42
CA GLY A 125 29.16 -6.97 12.61
C GLY A 125 28.36 -5.83 11.96
N LYS A 126 27.07 -5.68 12.30
CA LYS A 126 26.19 -4.57 11.90
C LYS A 126 26.13 -4.33 10.38
N LEU A 127 26.28 -5.39 9.59
CA LEU A 127 26.42 -5.36 8.12
C LEU A 127 27.57 -4.46 7.58
N GLY A 128 28.54 -4.11 8.43
CA GLY A 128 29.62 -3.18 8.11
C GLY A 128 29.29 -1.71 8.36
N GLU A 129 28.07 -1.40 8.79
CA GLU A 129 27.62 -0.03 9.08
C GLU A 129 28.14 0.45 10.43
N LYS A 130 29.04 1.44 10.39
CA LYS A 130 29.67 2.01 11.60
C LYS A 130 28.85 3.16 12.20
N ASN A 131 28.22 3.97 11.35
CA ASN A 131 27.41 5.12 11.73
C ASN A 131 25.92 4.76 11.70
N ASN A 132 25.19 5.09 12.75
CA ASN A 132 23.75 4.85 12.95
C ASN A 132 23.18 3.52 12.40
N PRO A 133 23.80 2.36 12.68
CA PRO A 133 23.32 1.07 12.19
C PRO A 133 21.91 0.70 12.67
N GLU A 134 21.47 1.25 13.80
CA GLU A 134 20.11 1.10 14.34
C GLU A 134 19.05 1.87 13.56
N TRP A 135 19.44 2.78 12.67
CA TRP A 135 18.56 3.61 11.84
C TRP A 135 18.60 3.23 10.35
N LYS A 136 19.23 2.11 10.01
CA LYS A 136 19.38 1.62 8.65
C LYS A 136 18.56 0.35 8.47
N THR A 137 17.49 0.42 7.68
CA THR A 137 16.65 -0.73 7.33
C THR A 137 17.42 -1.71 6.44
N VAL A 138 16.95 -2.95 6.38
CA VAL A 138 17.62 -4.01 5.61
C VAL A 138 16.64 -4.70 4.67
N ALA A 139 17.18 -5.21 3.57
CA ALA A 139 16.48 -5.97 2.56
C ALA A 139 17.37 -7.13 2.07
N ILE A 140 16.82 -8.02 1.26
CA ILE A 140 17.60 -9.07 0.57
C ILE A 140 17.97 -8.55 -0.80
N ASP A 141 19.24 -8.63 -1.17
CA ASP A 141 19.68 -8.46 -2.55
C ASP A 141 19.39 -9.74 -3.33
N ARG A 142 18.49 -9.66 -4.31
CA ARG A 142 18.01 -10.76 -5.15
C ARG A 142 19.14 -11.49 -5.86
N LYS A 143 20.17 -10.78 -6.30
CA LYS A 143 21.28 -11.37 -7.08
C LYS A 143 22.18 -12.24 -6.22
N SER A 144 22.50 -11.79 -5.01
CA SER A 144 23.43 -12.49 -4.11
C SER A 144 22.75 -13.33 -3.03
N GLY A 145 21.45 -13.13 -2.79
CA GLY A 145 20.69 -13.71 -1.67
C GLY A 145 21.12 -13.17 -0.31
N LYS A 146 21.98 -12.14 -0.27
CA LYS A 146 22.53 -11.59 0.98
C LYS A 146 21.63 -10.51 1.53
N ILE A 147 21.61 -10.40 2.86
CA ILE A 147 20.99 -9.26 3.54
C ILE A 147 21.92 -8.06 3.43
N VAL A 148 21.36 -6.94 2.98
CA VAL A 148 22.07 -5.67 2.75
C VAL A 148 21.32 -4.52 3.43
N ALA A 149 22.06 -3.45 3.74
CA ALA A 149 21.48 -2.16 4.12
C ALA A 149 21.52 -1.24 2.89
N PRO A 150 20.40 -1.06 2.16
CA PRO A 150 20.37 -0.17 1.00
C PRO A 150 20.57 1.29 1.42
N ALA A 151 21.14 2.08 0.51
CA ALA A 151 21.27 3.51 0.64
C ALA A 151 19.91 4.20 0.88
N GLY A 152 19.92 5.43 1.39
CA GLY A 152 18.72 6.26 1.52
C GLY A 152 17.94 6.15 2.83
N SER A 153 18.12 5.09 3.62
CA SER A 153 17.54 5.02 4.96
C SER A 153 18.06 6.15 5.88
N VAL A 154 17.25 6.54 6.88
CA VAL A 154 17.50 7.76 7.68
C VAL A 154 18.86 7.74 8.41
N GLY A 155 19.38 6.56 8.74
CA GLY A 155 20.72 6.42 9.33
C GLY A 155 21.87 6.88 8.43
N PHE A 156 21.68 7.02 7.12
CA PHE A 156 22.68 7.59 6.20
C PHE A 156 22.61 9.12 6.10
N ARG A 157 21.57 9.75 6.65
CA ARG A 157 21.33 11.20 6.54
C ARG A 157 22.24 12.04 7.44
N TRP A 158 22.54 11.51 8.62
CA TRP A 158 23.26 12.22 9.67
C TRP A 158 24.50 11.44 10.09
N GLY A 159 25.55 12.12 10.54
CA GLY A 159 26.82 11.49 10.96
C GLY A 159 27.72 11.01 9.81
N GLU A 160 27.22 10.96 8.58
CA GLU A 160 27.97 10.65 7.35
C GLU A 160 27.42 11.44 6.15
N LYS A 161 28.00 11.25 4.95
CA LYS A 161 27.59 11.95 3.71
C LYS A 161 27.66 11.03 2.49
N GLY A 162 26.91 11.38 1.45
CA GLY A 162 27.01 10.77 0.11
C GLY A 162 26.16 9.51 -0.12
N LYS A 163 25.51 8.98 0.93
CA LYS A 163 24.71 7.73 0.85
C LYS A 163 23.21 7.92 1.18
N TRP A 164 22.79 9.14 1.48
CA TRP A 164 21.38 9.47 1.64
C TRP A 164 20.77 9.86 0.29
N ASN A 165 20.54 8.85 -0.54
CA ASN A 165 19.94 8.93 -1.88
C ASN A 165 19.20 7.63 -2.19
N LEU A 166 18.48 7.58 -3.32
CA LEU A 166 17.72 6.41 -3.77
C LEU A 166 18.42 5.65 -4.90
N GLU A 167 19.75 5.74 -4.99
CA GLU A 167 20.50 4.87 -5.90
C GLU A 167 20.33 3.41 -5.45
N SER A 168 20.25 2.49 -6.40
CA SER A 168 20.12 1.05 -6.13
C SER A 168 21.46 0.46 -5.70
N LYS A 169 21.98 0.94 -4.56
CA LYS A 169 23.26 0.57 -3.97
C LYS A 169 23.13 0.27 -2.49
N ASP A 170 24.02 -0.57 -1.97
CA ASP A 170 24.16 -0.79 -0.53
C ASP A 170 25.02 0.29 0.15
N GLY A 171 25.10 0.23 1.49
CA GLY A 171 25.94 1.13 2.28
C GLY A 171 27.45 1.03 2.00
N ARG A 172 27.92 0.07 1.21
CA ARG A 172 29.31 -0.02 0.72
C ARG A 172 29.49 0.59 -0.67
N GLY A 173 28.40 0.91 -1.36
CA GLY A 173 28.39 1.47 -2.71
C GLY A 173 28.30 0.42 -3.82
N GLU A 174 28.04 -0.84 -3.48
CA GLU A 174 27.83 -1.92 -4.44
C GLU A 174 26.40 -1.90 -4.98
N ASP A 175 26.22 -2.17 -6.28
CA ASP A 175 24.89 -2.24 -6.88
C ASP A 175 24.07 -3.38 -6.29
N VAL A 176 22.80 -3.12 -5.99
CA VAL A 176 21.86 -4.11 -5.44
C VAL A 176 20.53 -4.08 -6.19
N GLU A 177 19.88 -5.25 -6.25
CA GLU A 177 18.51 -5.37 -6.73
C GLU A 177 17.69 -6.00 -5.61
N LEU A 178 16.80 -5.24 -4.98
CA LEU A 178 16.11 -5.70 -3.79
C LEU A 178 15.01 -6.71 -4.13
N GLU A 179 14.92 -7.79 -3.35
CA GLU A 179 13.88 -8.81 -3.47
C GLU A 179 12.57 -8.29 -2.84
N MET A 180 11.49 -8.33 -3.61
CA MET A 180 10.18 -7.83 -3.19
C MET A 180 9.45 -8.85 -2.33
N SER A 181 9.59 -10.14 -2.62
CA SER A 181 8.75 -11.17 -2.02
C SER A 181 9.50 -12.46 -1.75
N LEU A 182 9.14 -13.14 -0.66
CA LEU A 182 9.64 -14.46 -0.29
C LEU A 182 8.75 -15.59 -0.79
N ILE A 183 7.89 -15.32 -1.78
CA ILE A 183 6.84 -16.27 -2.18
C ILE A 183 7.37 -17.58 -2.77
N LEU A 184 8.56 -17.59 -3.39
CA LEU A 184 9.09 -18.82 -3.99
C LEU A 184 9.58 -19.78 -2.89
N ASP A 185 9.42 -21.09 -3.12
CA ASP A 185 9.84 -22.12 -2.15
C ASP A 185 11.34 -22.05 -1.80
N ALA A 186 12.18 -21.51 -2.70
CA ALA A 186 13.60 -21.30 -2.45
C ALA A 186 13.90 -20.09 -1.53
N ASP A 187 12.97 -19.13 -1.45
CA ASP A 187 13.16 -17.85 -0.77
C ASP A 187 12.57 -17.85 0.64
N ARG A 188 11.58 -18.71 0.93
CA ARG A 188 10.99 -18.91 2.26
C ARG A 188 11.46 -20.21 2.93
N ASP A 189 11.51 -20.20 4.26
CA ASP A 189 11.73 -21.40 5.07
C ASP A 189 10.41 -21.97 5.61
N THR A 190 9.38 -21.13 5.71
CA THR A 190 8.07 -21.51 6.23
C THR A 190 6.98 -20.55 5.75
N VAL A 191 5.73 -20.90 6.06
CA VAL A 191 4.56 -20.03 5.91
C VAL A 191 4.06 -19.72 7.32
N ALA A 192 4.21 -18.47 7.73
CA ALA A 192 3.80 -17.99 9.04
C ALA A 192 2.33 -17.57 9.01
N ASN A 193 1.58 -17.93 10.04
CA ASN A 193 0.24 -17.39 10.23
C ASN A 193 0.32 -16.07 11.02
N VAL A 194 0.08 -14.96 10.35
CA VAL A 194 0.29 -13.59 10.86
C VAL A 194 -1.05 -12.92 11.13
N ALA A 195 -1.19 -12.36 12.33
CA ALA A 195 -2.38 -11.66 12.77
C ALA A 195 -2.36 -10.18 12.40
N PHE A 196 -3.45 -9.72 11.77
CA PHE A 196 -3.69 -8.33 11.37
C PHE A 196 -4.92 -7.79 12.11
N PRO A 197 -4.88 -6.57 12.65
CA PRO A 197 -6.06 -5.97 13.26
C PRO A 197 -7.11 -5.62 12.21
N TYR A 198 -8.38 -5.83 12.54
CA TYR A 198 -9.51 -5.47 11.70
C TYR A 198 -10.55 -4.69 12.50
N PHE A 199 -10.99 -3.59 11.91
CA PHE A 199 -11.90 -2.64 12.55
C PHE A 199 -13.23 -2.47 11.81
N GLY A 200 -13.37 -3.06 10.62
CA GLY A 200 -14.61 -2.99 9.84
C GLY A 200 -15.75 -3.83 10.41
N ASN A 201 -15.53 -4.53 11.53
CA ASN A 201 -16.55 -5.25 12.27
C ASN A 201 -17.12 -4.48 13.46
N ARG A 202 -16.64 -3.26 13.71
CA ARG A 202 -17.17 -2.42 14.79
C ARG A 202 -18.57 -1.94 14.46
N GLU A 203 -19.49 -2.09 15.41
CA GLU A 203 -20.83 -1.54 15.30
C GLU A 203 -20.81 -0.01 15.42
N HIS A 204 -21.63 0.63 14.60
CA HIS A 204 -21.80 2.07 14.57
C HIS A 204 -23.27 2.42 14.31
N ASP A 205 -23.77 3.47 14.97
CA ASP A 205 -25.18 3.88 14.84
C ASP A 205 -25.58 4.31 13.42
N HIS A 206 -24.61 4.66 12.58
CA HIS A 206 -24.84 5.32 11.28
C HIS A 206 -24.07 4.69 10.11
N PHE A 207 -23.33 3.62 10.36
CA PHE A 207 -22.46 2.94 9.38
C PHE A 207 -22.64 1.44 9.47
N ALA A 208 -22.61 0.76 8.32
CA ALA A 208 -22.64 -0.69 8.29
C ALA A 208 -21.30 -1.25 8.81
N GLY A 209 -21.39 -2.16 9.78
CA GLY A 209 -20.29 -3.05 10.15
C GLY A 209 -20.36 -4.36 9.36
N THR A 210 -19.38 -5.24 9.59
CA THR A 210 -19.34 -6.60 9.03
C THR A 210 -19.19 -7.64 10.13
N GLU A 211 -19.48 -8.91 9.83
CA GLU A 211 -19.44 -10.00 10.82
C GLU A 211 -18.07 -10.68 10.93
N HIS A 212 -17.02 -10.10 10.36
CA HIS A 212 -15.66 -10.65 10.40
C HIS A 212 -15.02 -10.52 11.79
N ASP A 213 -14.02 -11.34 12.08
CA ASP A 213 -13.23 -11.26 13.32
C ASP A 213 -12.41 -9.95 13.39
N SER A 214 -12.19 -9.44 14.62
CA SER A 214 -11.33 -8.27 14.85
C SER A 214 -9.84 -8.54 14.62
N VAL A 215 -9.47 -9.81 14.42
CA VAL A 215 -8.12 -10.24 14.08
C VAL A 215 -8.20 -11.16 12.87
N LEU A 216 -7.56 -10.75 11.77
CA LEU A 216 -7.47 -11.55 10.55
C LEU A 216 -6.14 -12.28 10.55
N GLU A 217 -6.21 -13.60 10.57
CA GLU A 217 -5.04 -14.47 10.48
C GLU A 217 -4.76 -14.78 9.00
N ARG A 218 -3.55 -14.46 8.52
CA ARG A 218 -3.16 -14.58 7.12
C ARG A 218 -1.86 -15.34 6.95
N ALA A 219 -1.80 -16.16 5.90
CA ALA A 219 -0.59 -16.89 5.57
C ALA A 219 0.44 -15.98 4.88
N VAL A 220 1.63 -15.86 5.47
CA VAL A 220 2.71 -14.99 4.98
C VAL A 220 3.98 -15.84 4.75
N PRO A 221 4.62 -15.77 3.57
CA PRO A 221 5.88 -16.46 3.35
C PRO A 221 6.96 -15.82 4.22
N ALA A 222 7.71 -16.64 4.94
CA ALA A 222 8.64 -16.16 5.95
C ALA A 222 9.98 -16.89 5.89
N LYS A 223 11.05 -16.14 6.21
CA LYS A 223 12.44 -16.63 6.22
C LYS A 223 13.05 -16.50 7.61
N LYS A 224 13.87 -17.46 7.99
CA LYS A 224 14.69 -17.41 9.20
C LYS A 224 16.01 -16.71 8.90
N VAL A 225 16.36 -15.76 9.76
CA VAL A 225 17.62 -15.00 9.67
C VAL A 225 18.39 -15.09 10.97
N LYS A 226 19.73 -15.13 10.87
CA LYS A 226 20.62 -15.16 12.04
C LYS A 226 20.97 -13.73 12.46
N LEU A 227 20.41 -13.29 13.57
CA LEU A 227 20.70 -12.01 14.22
C LEU A 227 21.82 -12.18 15.27
N ALA A 228 22.28 -11.06 15.83
CA ALA A 228 23.23 -11.05 16.94
C ALA A 228 22.63 -11.70 18.22
N SER A 229 21.32 -11.55 18.42
CA SER A 229 20.57 -12.07 19.57
C SER A 229 20.08 -13.51 19.41
N GLY A 230 20.10 -14.08 18.19
CA GLY A 230 19.57 -15.41 17.91
C GLY A 230 18.94 -15.52 16.53
N GLU A 231 18.18 -16.58 16.29
CA GLU A 231 17.37 -16.72 15.08
C GLU A 231 16.11 -15.85 15.18
N ALA A 232 15.71 -15.22 14.08
CA ALA A 232 14.47 -14.47 13.96
C ALA A 232 13.74 -14.84 12.68
N LEU A 233 12.41 -14.78 12.72
CA LEU A 233 11.56 -14.96 11.54
C LEU A 233 11.23 -13.59 10.93
N VAL A 234 11.28 -13.49 9.61
CA VAL A 234 11.02 -12.24 8.87
C VAL A 234 10.13 -12.46 7.65
N ALA A 235 9.44 -11.40 7.26
CA ALA A 235 8.75 -11.26 5.98
C ALA A 235 9.11 -9.91 5.34
N THR A 236 8.88 -9.74 4.03
CA THR A 236 8.98 -8.40 3.43
C THR A 236 7.74 -7.58 3.75
N VAL A 237 7.85 -6.24 3.69
CA VAL A 237 6.69 -5.35 3.79
C VAL A 237 5.68 -5.66 2.68
N PHE A 238 6.13 -5.99 1.46
CA PHE A 238 5.25 -6.39 0.36
C PHE A 238 4.41 -7.62 0.71
N ASP A 239 5.04 -8.67 1.26
CA ASP A 239 4.33 -9.90 1.61
C ASP A 239 3.26 -9.66 2.68
N LEU A 240 3.59 -8.84 3.69
CA LEU A 240 2.66 -8.40 4.71
C LEU A 240 1.53 -7.53 4.14
N PHE A 241 1.86 -6.65 3.19
CA PHE A 241 0.90 -5.76 2.55
C PHE A 241 -0.12 -6.55 1.73
N VAL A 242 0.34 -7.49 0.90
CA VAL A 242 -0.53 -8.37 0.10
C VAL A 242 -1.41 -9.24 1.00
N ALA A 243 -0.86 -9.79 2.08
CA ALA A 243 -1.61 -10.56 3.07
C ALA A 243 -2.68 -9.72 3.77
N ASN A 244 -2.37 -8.47 4.17
CA ASN A 244 -3.33 -7.54 4.75
C ASN A 244 -4.52 -7.27 3.82
N TYR A 245 -4.28 -7.18 2.50
CA TYR A 245 -5.33 -7.04 1.49
C TYR A 245 -6.14 -8.32 1.21
N GLY A 246 -5.83 -9.43 1.89
CA GLY A 246 -6.59 -10.69 1.77
C GLY A 246 -6.43 -11.40 0.42
N LEU A 247 -5.27 -11.25 -0.22
CA LEU A 247 -4.99 -11.82 -1.53
C LEU A 247 -4.33 -13.20 -1.42
N ASP A 248 -4.99 -14.23 -1.95
CA ASP A 248 -4.41 -15.58 -2.02
C ASP A 248 -3.22 -15.63 -2.99
N ARG A 249 -2.17 -16.32 -2.57
CA ARG A 249 -0.92 -16.53 -3.32
C ARG A 249 -0.53 -18.00 -3.39
N GLY A 250 -1.48 -18.91 -3.15
CA GLY A 250 -1.24 -20.36 -3.17
C GLY A 250 -0.56 -20.88 -1.91
N LEU A 251 -0.71 -20.18 -0.78
CA LEU A 251 -0.09 -20.54 0.50
C LEU A 251 -0.99 -21.42 1.39
N GLY A 252 -2.18 -21.79 0.90
CA GLY A 252 -3.16 -22.55 1.67
C GLY A 252 -3.99 -21.70 2.63
N ASP A 253 -4.07 -20.38 2.41
CA ASP A 253 -4.87 -19.47 3.22
C ASP A 253 -6.35 -19.51 2.80
N ASN A 254 -7.15 -20.26 3.55
CA ASN A 254 -8.59 -20.37 3.29
C ASN A 254 -9.37 -19.10 3.66
N SER A 255 -8.75 -18.12 4.33
CA SER A 255 -9.41 -16.86 4.69
C SER A 255 -9.36 -15.82 3.58
N CYS A 256 -8.48 -15.99 2.58
CA CYS A 256 -8.30 -15.06 1.48
C CYS A 256 -9.45 -15.17 0.46
N ALA A 257 -9.72 -14.05 -0.21
CA ALA A 257 -10.72 -14.00 -1.27
C ALA A 257 -10.25 -14.82 -2.48
N LYS A 258 -11.15 -15.64 -3.04
CA LYS A 258 -10.96 -16.37 -4.31
C LYS A 258 -11.52 -15.59 -5.49
N SER A 259 -12.45 -14.68 -5.24
CA SER A 259 -13.03 -13.80 -6.24
C SER A 259 -13.33 -12.41 -5.66
N TYR A 260 -13.58 -11.44 -6.53
CA TYR A 260 -14.06 -10.11 -6.11
C TYR A 260 -15.48 -10.13 -5.55
N ASP A 261 -16.22 -11.23 -5.76
CA ASP A 261 -17.58 -11.43 -5.27
C ASP A 261 -17.63 -12.02 -3.86
N ASP A 262 -16.51 -12.51 -3.35
CA ASP A 262 -16.40 -13.05 -2.01
C ASP A 262 -16.46 -11.90 -1.01
N ASP A 263 -17.36 -11.99 -0.02
CA ASP A 263 -17.41 -11.06 1.11
C ASP A 263 -16.28 -11.37 2.09
N ALA A 264 -15.06 -11.01 1.70
CA ALA A 264 -13.87 -11.07 2.53
C ALA A 264 -13.33 -9.64 2.71
N PRO A 265 -12.66 -9.34 3.83
CA PRO A 265 -12.16 -7.99 4.10
C PRO A 265 -11.36 -7.43 2.92
N TYR A 266 -11.72 -6.20 2.52
CA TYR A 266 -11.08 -5.43 1.45
C TYR A 266 -11.36 -5.91 0.01
N THR A 267 -12.29 -6.82 -0.23
CA THR A 267 -12.76 -7.11 -1.60
C THR A 267 -13.75 -6.06 -2.12
N PRO A 268 -14.00 -6.01 -3.45
CA PRO A 268 -15.08 -5.22 -4.01
C PRO A 268 -16.47 -5.55 -3.43
N ALA A 269 -16.81 -6.83 -3.24
CA ALA A 269 -18.08 -7.23 -2.61
C ALA A 269 -18.21 -6.73 -1.16
N TRP A 270 -17.12 -6.79 -0.41
CA TRP A 270 -17.05 -6.27 0.95
C TRP A 270 -17.24 -4.74 0.99
N ALA A 271 -16.54 -4.01 0.11
CA ALA A 271 -16.65 -2.55 0.07
C ALA A 271 -18.02 -2.09 -0.43
N GLU A 272 -18.69 -2.84 -1.29
CA GLU A 272 -20.06 -2.55 -1.71
C GLU A 272 -21.02 -2.52 -0.51
N LYS A 273 -20.89 -3.47 0.42
CA LYS A 273 -21.72 -3.50 1.65
C LYS A 273 -21.47 -2.31 2.57
N ILE A 274 -20.22 -1.87 2.68
CA ILE A 274 -19.83 -0.77 3.59
C ILE A 274 -20.15 0.60 2.99
N THR A 275 -19.81 0.77 1.72
CA THR A 275 -19.83 2.08 1.06
C THR A 275 -21.11 2.33 0.27
N GLY A 276 -21.81 1.28 -0.16
CA GLY A 276 -22.93 1.34 -1.11
C GLY A 276 -22.50 1.53 -2.56
N VAL A 277 -21.20 1.59 -2.88
CA VAL A 277 -20.71 1.70 -4.26
C VAL A 277 -20.75 0.33 -4.93
N PRO A 278 -21.39 0.17 -6.10
CA PRO A 278 -21.43 -1.11 -6.81
C PRO A 278 -20.04 -1.66 -7.10
N ARG A 279 -19.81 -2.94 -6.79
CA ARG A 279 -18.52 -3.62 -6.93
C ARG A 279 -17.96 -3.53 -8.36
N ASP A 280 -18.82 -3.60 -9.38
CA ASP A 280 -18.41 -3.50 -10.78
C ASP A 280 -17.83 -2.13 -11.10
N HIS A 281 -18.33 -1.06 -10.47
CA HIS A 281 -17.77 0.28 -10.61
C HIS A 281 -16.42 0.38 -9.90
N ILE A 282 -16.28 -0.20 -8.70
CA ILE A 282 -15.00 -0.26 -7.97
C ILE A 282 -13.93 -0.94 -8.83
N VAL A 283 -14.26 -2.14 -9.35
CA VAL A 283 -13.36 -2.94 -10.20
C VAL A 283 -13.02 -2.18 -11.48
N THR A 284 -14.01 -1.57 -12.14
CA THR A 284 -13.79 -0.82 -13.38
C THR A 284 -12.84 0.37 -13.16
N VAL A 285 -13.12 1.21 -12.15
CA VAL A 285 -12.30 2.39 -11.87
C VAL A 285 -10.90 1.99 -11.43
N ALA A 286 -10.74 0.99 -10.56
CA ALA A 286 -9.44 0.51 -10.12
C ALA A 286 -8.58 0.00 -11.29
N ARG A 287 -9.18 -0.84 -12.16
CA ARG A 287 -8.52 -1.41 -13.32
C ARG A 287 -8.11 -0.35 -14.32
N GLU A 288 -9.01 0.58 -14.65
CA GLU A 288 -8.68 1.65 -15.60
C GLU A 288 -7.65 2.63 -15.06
N PHE A 289 -7.72 2.96 -13.76
CA PHE A 289 -6.74 3.82 -13.09
C PHE A 289 -5.33 3.21 -13.17
N ALA A 290 -5.19 1.93 -12.84
CA ALA A 290 -3.92 1.22 -12.94
C ALA A 290 -3.47 1.00 -14.39
N LEU A 291 -4.37 0.60 -15.30
CA LEU A 291 -4.03 0.42 -16.71
C LEU A 291 -3.54 1.73 -17.36
N ASN A 292 -4.14 2.87 -17.01
CA ASN A 292 -3.64 4.16 -17.46
C ASN A 292 -2.25 4.45 -16.88
N ALA A 293 -2.06 4.25 -15.57
CA ALA A 293 -0.78 4.49 -14.92
C ALA A 293 0.34 3.64 -15.53
N GLU A 294 0.08 2.36 -15.79
CA GLU A 294 1.03 1.46 -16.44
C GLU A 294 1.38 1.95 -17.86
N LYS A 295 0.39 2.22 -18.71
CA LYS A 295 0.62 2.63 -20.10
C LYS A 295 1.33 3.96 -20.24
N THR A 296 1.29 4.79 -19.21
CA THR A 296 1.76 6.17 -19.25
C THR A 296 2.92 6.45 -18.30
N ASN A 297 3.43 5.42 -17.61
CA ASN A 297 4.45 5.51 -16.57
C ASN A 297 4.07 6.51 -15.46
N GLY A 298 2.86 6.36 -14.92
CA GLY A 298 2.41 7.04 -13.70
C GLY A 298 1.51 8.25 -13.92
N ARG A 299 0.95 8.49 -15.12
CA ARG A 299 0.08 9.66 -15.38
C ARG A 299 -1.39 9.44 -14.98
N SER A 300 -1.61 8.75 -13.87
CA SER A 300 -2.90 8.69 -13.15
C SER A 300 -2.76 9.49 -11.86
N MET A 301 -3.73 10.35 -11.56
CA MET A 301 -3.62 11.30 -10.45
C MET A 301 -4.90 11.32 -9.62
N VAL A 302 -4.75 11.47 -8.30
CA VAL A 302 -5.85 11.66 -7.36
C VAL A 302 -5.75 13.07 -6.78
N ILE A 303 -6.82 13.85 -6.89
CA ILE A 303 -6.97 15.17 -6.27
C ILE A 303 -7.82 14.98 -5.01
N LEU A 304 -7.16 15.01 -3.84
CA LEU A 304 -7.79 14.88 -2.53
C LEU A 304 -8.21 16.24 -1.97
N GLY A 305 -9.29 16.27 -1.21
CA GLY A 305 -9.81 17.47 -0.57
C GLY A 305 -10.28 17.25 0.87
N ALA A 306 -10.82 18.32 1.47
CA ALA A 306 -11.30 18.31 2.84
C ALA A 306 -12.43 17.29 3.11
N GLY A 307 -13.14 16.83 2.06
CA GLY A 307 -14.18 15.80 2.18
C GLY A 307 -13.68 14.47 2.74
N LEU A 308 -12.37 14.19 2.61
CA LEU A 308 -11.69 13.06 3.26
C LEU A 308 -10.84 13.54 4.44
N ASN A 309 -10.17 14.69 4.31
CA ASN A 309 -9.14 15.09 5.25
C ASN A 309 -9.67 15.60 6.60
N HIS A 310 -10.96 15.90 6.71
CA HIS A 310 -11.60 16.36 7.95
C HIS A 310 -12.26 15.22 8.76
N TRP A 311 -12.05 13.96 8.37
CA TRP A 311 -12.47 12.81 9.17
C TRP A 311 -11.41 12.45 10.22
N TYR A 312 -11.84 11.97 11.38
CA TYR A 312 -10.96 11.62 12.50
C TYR A 312 -9.84 10.64 12.12
N GLN A 313 -10.12 9.72 11.19
CA GLN A 313 -9.23 8.64 10.79
C GLN A 313 -8.28 9.00 9.63
N HIS A 314 -8.21 10.27 9.21
CA HIS A 314 -7.37 10.70 8.09
C HIS A 314 -5.84 10.64 8.37
N GLY A 315 -5.41 10.46 9.62
CA GLY A 315 -3.98 10.33 9.93
C GLY A 315 -3.59 10.30 11.40
N HIS A 316 -4.49 9.95 12.33
CA HIS A 316 -4.11 9.86 13.74
C HIS A 316 -3.47 8.51 14.07
N GLU A 317 -2.21 8.56 14.53
CA GLU A 317 -1.76 7.65 15.59
C GLU A 317 -2.81 7.69 16.71
N LEU A 318 -3.31 6.51 17.09
CA LEU A 318 -4.13 6.35 18.29
C LEU A 318 -3.41 7.06 19.44
N PRO A 319 -4.05 7.99 20.17
CA PRO A 319 -3.43 8.54 21.36
C PRO A 319 -3.12 7.37 22.29
N GLY A 320 -1.83 7.17 22.57
CA GLY A 320 -1.41 6.28 23.63
C GLY A 320 -2.13 6.70 24.92
N ASP A 321 -2.73 5.73 25.60
CA ASP A 321 -3.34 5.93 26.91
C ASP A 321 -2.33 6.58 27.85
N HIS A 322 -2.47 7.90 28.02
CA HIS A 322 -1.99 8.61 29.19
C HIS A 322 -3.17 8.76 30.15
N GLN A 323 -3.48 7.68 30.86
CA GLN A 323 -3.89 7.69 32.28
C GLN A 323 -3.32 6.47 32.98
#